data_AF-E9HVG1-F1
#
_entry.id   AF-E9HVG1-F1
#
_cell.length_a   1.000
_cell.length_b   1.000
_cell.length_c   1.000
_cell.angle_alpha   90.00
_cell.angle_beta   90.00
_cell.angle_gamma   90.00
#
_symmetry.space_group_name_H-M   'P 1'
#
loop_
_entity.id
_entity.type
_entity.pdbx_description
1 polymer ?
#
loop_
_entity_poly.entity_id
_entity_poly.type
_entity_poly.pdbx_seq_one_letter_code
_entity_poly.pdbx_strand_id
1 'polypeptide(L)'
;MVYEGLLYVTQFIYFNQPEVKCAIKTVNEKAIVKEQMEFLTEASVMKEFNANHVLKLLGVVSKAQPTLVIMELMANGDLKSYLYALTVLTAKKTSPKVNNRLPLKCILKMAIEIADGLMYLSEKKYVHRDLAARNCMVAGDMTVKIGDFGLTRDIYKTDYYRKGLLPVRWKAPE
;
A
#
# COMPACT_ATOMS: atom_id res chain seq x y z
N MET A 1 5.71 4.34 -11.79
CA MET A 1 5.52 2.98 -12.36
C MET A 1 5.81 1.95 -11.29
N VAL A 2 5.16 0.78 -11.32
CA VAL A 2 5.38 -0.31 -10.37
C VAL A 2 5.63 -1.61 -11.14
N TYR A 3 6.65 -2.36 -10.75
CA TYR A 3 7.06 -3.63 -11.35
C TYR A 3 7.11 -4.73 -10.29
N GLU A 4 6.89 -5.98 -10.68
CA GLU A 4 7.25 -7.13 -9.83
C GLU A 4 8.75 -7.41 -9.96
N GLY A 5 9.40 -7.79 -8.87
CA GLY A 5 10.81 -8.10 -8.85
C GLY A 5 11.18 -9.17 -7.81
N LEU A 6 12.45 -9.55 -7.83
CA LEU A 6 13.06 -10.48 -6.88
C LEU A 6 14.16 -9.75 -6.11
N LEU A 7 14.05 -9.75 -4.78
CA LEU A 7 15.06 -9.22 -3.88
C LEU A 7 15.95 -10.36 -3.38
N TYR A 8 17.23 -10.29 -3.70
CA TYR A 8 18.26 -11.22 -3.22
C TYR A 8 18.90 -10.63 -1.96
N VAL A 9 18.66 -11.25 -0.81
CA VAL A 9 19.23 -10.82 0.46
C VAL A 9 20.64 -11.42 0.58
N THR A 10 21.66 -10.66 0.21
CA THR A 10 23.05 -11.05 0.45
C THR A 10 23.49 -10.55 1.82
N GLN A 11 23.53 -11.44 2.81
CA GLN A 11 24.45 -11.22 3.94
C GLN A 11 25.80 -11.76 3.49
N PHE A 12 26.87 -10.98 3.65
CA PHE A 12 28.25 -11.27 3.24
C PHE A 12 28.83 -12.63 3.74
N ILE A 13 28.07 -13.43 4.48
CA ILE A 13 28.50 -14.66 5.16
C ILE A 13 27.58 -15.87 4.85
N TYR A 14 26.38 -15.69 4.25
CA TYR A 14 25.46 -16.80 3.97
C TYR A 14 24.77 -16.66 2.61
N PHE A 15 25.23 -17.43 1.61
CA PHE A 15 24.75 -17.47 0.23
C PHE A 15 23.40 -18.21 0.02
N ASN A 16 22.57 -18.37 1.05
CA ASN A 16 21.40 -19.27 0.98
C ASN A 16 20.11 -18.70 1.60
N GLN A 17 19.94 -17.38 1.59
CA GLN A 17 18.66 -16.77 2.00
C GLN A 17 17.63 -16.89 0.86
N PRO A 18 16.35 -17.15 1.19
CA PRO A 18 15.29 -17.27 0.20
C PRO A 18 15.08 -15.97 -0.56
N GLU A 19 14.84 -16.09 -1.87
CA GLU A 19 14.45 -14.98 -2.74
C GLU A 19 13.12 -14.40 -2.24
N VAL A 20 13.06 -13.07 -2.08
CA VAL A 20 11.85 -12.37 -1.64
C VAL A 20 11.21 -11.68 -2.85
N LYS A 21 10.01 -12.13 -3.24
CA LYS A 21 9.19 -11.41 -4.22
C LYS A 21 8.82 -10.03 -3.71
N CYS A 22 9.00 -9.00 -4.53
CA CYS A 22 8.79 -7.61 -4.14
C CYS A 22 8.11 -6.79 -5.23
N ALA A 23 7.56 -5.65 -4.82
CA ALA A 23 7.10 -4.60 -5.72
C ALA A 23 8.17 -3.49 -5.78
N ILE A 24 8.55 -3.09 -6.99
CA ILE A 24 9.54 -2.04 -7.26
C ILE A 24 8.81 -0.84 -7.85
N LYS A 25 8.65 0.21 -7.07
CA LYS A 25 8.10 1.51 -7.52
C LYS A 25 9.25 2.39 -7.98
N THR A 26 9.04 3.12 -9.07
CA THR A 26 9.99 4.09 -9.63
C THR A 26 9.24 5.28 -10.24
N VAL A 27 9.94 6.40 -10.38
CA VAL A 27 9.45 7.62 -11.05
C VAL A 27 9.63 7.54 -12.56
N ASN A 28 8.93 8.39 -13.30
CA ASN A 28 9.17 8.55 -14.73
C ASN A 28 10.60 9.08 -14.95
N GLU A 29 11.28 8.67 -16.02
CA GLU A 29 12.59 9.21 -16.39
C GLU A 29 12.56 10.73 -16.59
N LYS A 30 11.41 11.28 -16.99
CA LYS A 30 11.17 12.71 -17.15
C LYS A 30 10.69 13.41 -15.87
N ALA A 31 10.66 12.72 -14.74
CA ALA A 31 10.15 13.28 -13.50
C ALA A 31 11.03 14.43 -13.00
N ILE A 32 10.38 15.54 -12.65
CA ILE A 32 11.08 16.72 -12.13
C ILE A 32 11.61 16.47 -10.70
N VAL A 33 12.59 17.25 -10.27
CA VAL A 33 13.22 17.12 -8.94
C VAL A 33 12.18 17.08 -7.80
N LYS A 34 11.11 17.88 -7.92
CA LYS A 34 10.03 17.91 -6.94
C LYS A 34 9.31 16.55 -6.82
N GLU A 35 8.97 15.90 -7.93
CA GLU A 35 8.31 14.60 -7.95
C GLU A 35 9.23 13.51 -7.38
N GLN A 36 10.54 13.59 -7.64
CA GLN A 36 11.53 12.70 -7.04
C GLN A 36 11.64 12.90 -5.52
N MET A 37 11.58 14.14 -5.04
CA MET A 37 11.55 14.43 -3.60
C MET A 37 10.27 13.95 -2.92
N GLU A 38 9.11 14.14 -3.54
CA GLU A 38 7.82 13.64 -3.03
C GLU A 38 7.84 12.11 -2.96
N PHE A 39 8.38 11.45 -3.98
CA PHE A 39 8.56 10.01 -4.03
C PHE A 39 9.45 9.47 -2.90
N LEU A 40 10.59 10.10 -2.63
CA LEU A 40 11.45 9.73 -1.51
C LEU A 40 10.86 10.10 -0.15
N THR A 41 10.04 11.15 -0.08
CA THR A 41 9.33 11.54 1.13
C THR A 41 8.30 10.48 1.54
N GLU A 42 7.55 9.94 0.58
CA GLU A 42 6.63 8.82 0.81
C GLU A 42 7.38 7.61 1.40
N ALA A 43 8.51 7.21 0.81
CA ALA A 43 9.33 6.11 1.31
C ALA A 43 9.92 6.39 2.71
N SER A 44 10.28 7.64 2.99
CA SER A 44 10.77 8.06 4.31
C SER A 44 9.71 7.87 5.40
N VAL A 45 8.44 8.16 5.09
CA VAL A 45 7.32 7.90 6.01
C VAL A 45 7.14 6.39 6.23
N MET A 46 7.17 5.59 5.16
CA MET A 46 7.00 4.12 5.26
C MET A 46 8.07 3.44 6.13
N LYS A 47 9.27 4.02 6.22
CA LYS A 47 10.37 3.49 7.04
C LYS A 47 10.01 3.40 8.53
N GLU A 48 9.13 4.27 9.02
CA GLU A 48 8.72 4.34 10.42
C GLU A 48 7.71 3.24 10.80
N PHE A 49 7.23 2.47 9.82
CA PHE A 49 6.18 1.48 10.01
C PHE A 49 6.73 0.04 9.96
N ASN A 50 6.29 -0.74 10.94
CA ASN A 50 6.50 -2.19 11.02
C ASN A 50 5.27 -2.81 11.68
N ALA A 51 4.29 -3.21 10.86
CA ALA A 51 3.02 -3.79 11.29
C ALA A 51 2.51 -4.79 10.25
N ASN A 52 1.56 -5.65 10.66
CA ASN A 52 1.01 -6.67 9.77
C ASN A 52 0.09 -6.10 8.70
N HIS A 53 -0.69 -5.05 9.02
CA HIS A 53 -1.72 -4.48 8.14
C HIS A 53 -1.35 -3.09 7.58
N VAL A 54 -0.06 -2.78 7.54
CA VAL A 54 0.50 -1.57 6.92
C VAL A 54 1.59 -2.03 5.94
N LEU A 55 1.56 -1.51 4.72
CA LEU A 55 2.44 -1.93 3.64
C LEU A 55 3.90 -1.69 4.01
N LYS A 56 4.71 -2.75 3.94
CA LYS A 56 6.10 -2.75 4.39
C LYS A 56 7.06 -2.25 3.30
N LEU A 57 7.89 -1.29 3.68
CA LEU A 57 9.09 -0.92 2.93
C LEU A 57 10.18 -1.97 3.16
N LEU A 58 10.73 -2.53 2.09
CA LEU A 58 11.87 -3.45 2.13
C LEU A 58 13.20 -2.73 1.90
N GLY A 59 13.21 -1.67 1.09
CA GLY A 59 14.41 -0.90 0.82
C GLY A 59 14.20 0.27 -0.15
N VAL A 60 15.23 1.11 -0.27
CA VAL A 60 15.26 2.24 -1.20
C VAL A 60 16.61 2.28 -1.90
N VAL A 61 16.61 2.44 -3.21
CA VAL A 61 17.81 2.71 -4.02
C VAL A 61 17.77 4.19 -4.41
N SER A 62 18.51 5.01 -3.66
CA SER A 62 18.52 6.48 -3.84
C SER A 62 19.81 7.02 -4.48
N LYS A 63 20.89 6.23 -4.53
CA LYS A 63 22.17 6.64 -5.12
C LYS A 63 22.27 6.37 -6.62
N ALA A 64 21.56 5.35 -7.11
CA ALA A 64 21.50 5.02 -8.54
C ALA A 64 20.22 5.60 -9.16
N GLN A 65 20.28 5.88 -10.46
CA GLN A 65 19.09 6.27 -11.24
C GLN A 65 18.59 5.09 -12.09
N PRO A 66 17.26 4.92 -12.22
CA PRO A 66 16.23 5.71 -11.54
C PRO A 66 16.13 5.37 -10.04
N THR A 67 15.64 6.31 -9.23
CA THR A 67 15.37 6.04 -7.80
C THR A 67 14.32 4.94 -7.65
N LEU A 68 14.61 3.93 -6.83
CA LEU A 68 13.71 2.78 -6.60
C LEU A 68 13.23 2.72 -5.16
N VAL A 69 11.95 2.40 -4.97
CA VAL A 69 11.34 2.06 -3.68
C VAL A 69 10.85 0.63 -3.75
N ILE A 70 11.39 -0.23 -2.88
CA ILE A 70 11.16 -1.67 -2.87
C ILE A 70 10.24 -1.98 -1.70
N MET A 71 9.10 -2.60 -1.97
CA MET A 71 8.06 -2.91 -1.00
C MET A 71 7.68 -4.39 -1.08
N GLU A 72 6.95 -4.88 -0.07
CA GLU A 72 6.36 -6.21 -0.16
C GLU A 72 5.38 -6.32 -1.34
N LEU A 73 5.32 -7.52 -1.95
CA LEU A 73 4.46 -7.76 -3.10
C LEU A 73 3.01 -8.01 -2.67
N MET A 74 2.11 -7.14 -3.13
CA MET A 74 0.67 -7.29 -2.95
C MET A 74 0.06 -7.89 -4.22
N ALA A 75 0.16 -9.22 -4.34
CA ALA A 75 -0.07 -9.97 -5.59
C ALA A 75 -1.47 -9.79 -6.22
N ASN A 76 -2.46 -9.35 -5.44
CA ASN A 76 -3.84 -9.15 -5.89
C ASN A 76 -4.19 -7.68 -6.18
N GLY A 77 -3.20 -6.77 -6.12
CA GLY A 77 -3.37 -5.34 -6.43
C GLY A 77 -4.14 -4.57 -5.36
N ASP A 78 -4.77 -3.47 -5.75
CA ASP A 78 -5.58 -2.65 -4.85
C ASP A 78 -6.95 -3.28 -4.56
N LEU A 79 -7.47 -3.06 -3.35
CA LEU A 79 -8.71 -3.66 -2.86
C LEU A 79 -9.93 -3.23 -3.67
N LYS A 80 -9.97 -1.99 -4.20
CA LYS A 80 -11.08 -1.53 -5.04
C LYS A 80 -11.14 -2.36 -6.33
N SER A 81 -10.04 -2.47 -7.05
CA SER A 81 -9.95 -3.25 -8.28
C SER A 81 -10.21 -4.74 -8.03
N TYR A 82 -9.68 -5.28 -6.92
CA TYR A 82 -9.90 -6.65 -6.50
C TYR A 82 -11.38 -6.96 -6.27
N LEU A 83 -12.07 -6.15 -5.46
CA LEU A 83 -13.50 -6.32 -5.20
C LEU A 83 -14.33 -6.13 -6.47
N TYR A 84 -13.98 -5.16 -7.31
CA TYR A 84 -14.67 -4.93 -8.58
C TYR A 84 -14.58 -6.14 -9.52
N ALA A 85 -13.39 -6.73 -9.67
CA ALA A 85 -13.19 -7.91 -10.50
C ALA A 85 -14.08 -9.09 -10.05
N LEU A 86 -14.19 -9.32 -8.74
CA LEU A 86 -15.07 -10.36 -8.20
C LEU A 86 -16.55 -10.12 -8.54
N THR A 87 -17.02 -8.87 -8.45
CA THR A 87 -18.41 -8.55 -8.81
C THR A 87 -18.70 -8.76 -10.29
N VAL A 88 -17.81 -8.34 -11.18
CA VAL A 88 -17.96 -8.54 -12.63
C VAL A 88 -17.96 -10.02 -12.99
N LEU A 89 -17.09 -10.82 -12.36
CA LEU A 89 -17.05 -12.27 -12.57
C LEU A 89 -18.32 -12.97 -12.08
N THR A 90 -18.96 -12.47 -11.02
CA THR A 90 -20.27 -12.98 -10.59
C THR A 90 -21.40 -12.65 -11.57
N ALA A 91 -21.38 -11.48 -12.20
CA ALA A 91 -22.45 -11.03 -13.09
C ALA A 91 -22.42 -11.70 -14.48
N LYS A 92 -21.25 -12.10 -14.96
CA LYS A 92 -21.08 -12.71 -16.30
C LYS A 92 -21.38 -14.21 -16.38
N LYS A 93 -21.49 -14.92 -15.24
CA LYS A 93 -21.84 -16.35 -15.24
C LYS A 93 -23.36 -16.52 -15.16
N THR A 94 -23.96 -16.98 -16.27
CA THR A 94 -25.39 -17.35 -16.40
C THR A 94 -25.77 -18.65 -15.69
N SER A 95 -24.83 -19.32 -15.02
CA SER A 95 -25.09 -20.58 -14.33
C SER A 95 -25.44 -20.34 -12.84
N PRO A 96 -26.64 -20.72 -12.37
CA PRO A 96 -27.15 -20.40 -11.02
C PRO A 96 -26.47 -21.15 -9.86
N LYS A 97 -25.33 -21.82 -10.09
CA LYS A 97 -24.71 -22.75 -9.13
C LYS A 97 -23.37 -22.32 -8.52
N VAL A 98 -22.79 -21.18 -8.94
CA VAL A 98 -21.51 -20.71 -8.36
C VAL A 98 -21.63 -19.27 -7.90
N ASN A 99 -21.95 -19.08 -6.61
CA ASN A 99 -21.84 -17.79 -5.94
C ASN A 99 -20.36 -17.40 -5.81
N ASN A 100 -19.81 -16.73 -6.81
CA ASN A 100 -18.46 -16.14 -6.78
C ASN A 100 -18.37 -14.88 -5.86
N ARG A 101 -19.40 -14.62 -5.05
CA ARG A 101 -19.39 -13.50 -4.08
C ARG A 101 -18.48 -13.87 -2.93
N LEU A 102 -17.66 -12.91 -2.49
CA LEU A 102 -16.82 -13.09 -1.33
C LEU A 102 -17.72 -13.36 -0.10
N PRO A 103 -17.45 -14.41 0.69
CA PRO A 103 -18.21 -14.67 1.91
C PRO A 103 -18.14 -13.46 2.86
N LEU A 104 -19.23 -13.20 3.59
CA LEU A 104 -19.29 -12.09 4.56
C LEU A 104 -18.11 -12.13 5.56
N LYS A 105 -17.72 -13.34 6.00
CA LYS A 105 -16.57 -13.54 6.88
C LYS A 105 -15.27 -12.97 6.29
N CYS A 106 -15.05 -13.12 4.98
CA CYS A 106 -13.88 -12.57 4.31
C CYS A 106 -13.94 -11.04 4.25
N ILE A 107 -15.10 -10.47 3.94
CA ILE A 107 -15.29 -9.02 3.92
C ILE A 107 -15.04 -8.40 5.30
N LEU A 108 -15.58 -9.03 6.36
CA LEU A 108 -15.34 -8.61 7.74
C LEU A 108 -13.87 -8.74 8.12
N LYS A 109 -13.19 -9.82 7.72
CA LYS A 109 -11.75 -9.99 7.93
C LYS A 109 -10.97 -8.82 7.31
N MET A 110 -11.22 -8.48 6.05
CA MET A 110 -10.56 -7.35 5.37
C MET A 110 -10.80 -6.02 6.10
N ALA A 111 -12.02 -5.78 6.60
CA ALA A 111 -12.34 -4.57 7.36
C ALA A 111 -11.59 -4.51 8.70
N ILE A 112 -11.48 -5.64 9.40
CA ILE A 112 -10.72 -5.75 10.67
C ILE A 112 -9.24 -5.49 10.43
N GLU A 113 -8.65 -6.05 9.37
CA GLU A 113 -7.25 -5.83 9.02
C GLU A 113 -6.96 -4.36 8.75
N ILE A 114 -7.83 -3.67 7.98
CA ILE A 114 -7.71 -2.22 7.76
C ILE A 114 -7.83 -1.46 9.09
N ALA A 115 -8.79 -1.82 9.96
CA ALA A 115 -8.95 -1.17 11.26
C ALA A 115 -7.71 -1.35 12.16
N ASP A 116 -7.10 -2.53 12.18
CA ASP A 116 -5.87 -2.81 12.91
C ASP A 116 -4.69 -1.97 12.37
N GLY A 117 -4.56 -1.85 11.05
CA GLY A 117 -3.57 -0.97 10.43
C GLY A 117 -3.76 0.51 10.81
N LEU A 118 -5.00 1.00 10.88
CA LEU A 118 -5.31 2.36 11.30
C LEU A 118 -5.02 2.60 12.79
N MET A 119 -5.33 1.61 13.63
CA MET A 119 -4.98 1.65 15.05
C MET A 119 -3.47 1.82 15.22
N TYR A 120 -2.68 1.01 14.53
CA TYR A 120 -1.22 1.13 14.53
C TYR A 120 -0.73 2.52 14.07
N LEU A 121 -1.26 3.05 12.96
CA LEU A 121 -0.89 4.40 12.49
C LEU A 121 -1.26 5.48 13.52
N SER A 122 -2.42 5.36 14.15
CA SER A 122 -2.89 6.28 15.19
C SER A 122 -1.98 6.26 16.43
N GLU A 123 -1.57 5.08 16.89
CA GLU A 123 -0.62 4.92 17.99
C GLU A 123 0.74 5.54 17.65
N LYS A 124 1.18 5.39 16.40
CA LYS A 124 2.38 6.04 15.84
C LYS A 124 2.19 7.52 15.52
N LYS A 125 1.01 8.09 15.77
CA LYS A 125 0.71 9.52 15.60
C LYS A 125 0.72 9.97 14.12
N TYR A 126 0.42 9.03 13.22
CA TYR A 126 0.23 9.29 11.80
C TYR A 126 -1.23 9.33 11.42
N VAL A 127 -1.60 10.30 10.59
CA VAL A 127 -2.89 10.36 9.93
C VAL A 127 -2.68 10.09 8.44
N HIS A 128 -3.37 9.09 7.91
CA HIS A 128 -3.24 8.66 6.51
C HIS A 128 -3.74 9.72 5.51
N ARG A 129 -4.89 10.36 5.85
CA ARG A 129 -5.55 11.45 5.09
C ARG A 129 -6.11 11.09 3.71
N ASP A 130 -5.76 9.92 3.17
CA ASP A 130 -6.34 9.38 1.94
C ASP A 130 -6.75 7.91 2.10
N LEU A 131 -7.42 7.56 3.21
CA LEU A 131 -7.89 6.20 3.39
C LEU A 131 -9.07 5.92 2.44
N ALA A 132 -8.87 5.01 1.51
CA ALA A 132 -9.89 4.49 0.61
C ALA A 132 -9.49 3.08 0.13
N ALA A 133 -10.45 2.32 -0.41
CA ALA A 133 -10.17 0.96 -0.93
C ALA A 133 -9.10 0.93 -2.04
N ARG A 134 -8.90 2.02 -2.80
CA ARG A 134 -7.81 2.14 -3.79
C ARG A 134 -6.41 2.20 -3.17
N ASN A 135 -6.32 2.58 -1.90
CA ASN A 135 -5.09 2.73 -1.12
C ASN A 135 -4.96 1.60 -0.08
N CYS A 136 -5.77 0.55 -0.21
CA CYS A 136 -5.59 -0.70 0.50
C CYS A 136 -5.15 -1.74 -0.53
N MET A 137 -4.17 -2.56 -0.20
CA MET A 137 -3.57 -3.53 -1.10
C MET A 137 -3.88 -4.95 -0.60
N VAL A 138 -4.02 -5.90 -1.52
CA VAL A 138 -4.37 -7.29 -1.21
C VAL A 138 -3.17 -8.22 -1.49
N ALA A 139 -2.70 -8.91 -0.46
CA ALA A 139 -1.58 -9.85 -0.55
C ALA A 139 -2.04 -11.18 -1.17
N GLY A 140 -1.07 -12.05 -1.52
CA GLY A 140 -1.36 -13.36 -2.12
C GLY A 140 -2.15 -14.31 -1.20
N ASP A 141 -1.98 -14.15 0.11
CA ASP A 141 -2.70 -14.89 1.16
C ASP A 141 -4.03 -14.23 1.57
N MET A 142 -4.49 -13.24 0.81
CA MET A 142 -5.71 -12.46 1.04
C MET A 142 -5.65 -11.46 2.21
N THR A 143 -4.49 -11.26 2.83
CA THR A 143 -4.31 -10.23 3.86
C THR A 143 -4.37 -8.84 3.22
N VAL A 144 -5.13 -7.91 3.83
CA VAL A 144 -5.24 -6.52 3.39
C VAL A 144 -4.30 -5.63 4.19
N LYS A 145 -3.59 -4.73 3.48
CA LYS A 145 -2.70 -3.76 4.09
C LYS A 145 -2.96 -2.35 3.58
N ILE A 146 -2.88 -1.37 4.47
CA ILE A 146 -2.95 0.05 4.09
C ILE A 146 -1.65 0.44 3.38
N GLY A 147 -1.74 1.10 2.24
CA GLY A 147 -0.62 1.62 1.47
C GLY A 147 -0.91 3.02 0.91
N ASP A 148 0.00 3.51 0.07
CA ASP A 148 -0.03 4.87 -0.50
C ASP A 148 -0.01 5.99 0.55
N PHE A 149 1.20 6.32 1.00
CA PHE A 149 1.42 7.29 2.07
C PHE A 149 1.70 8.71 1.53
N GLY A 150 1.42 8.99 0.26
CA GLY A 150 1.74 10.27 -0.38
C GLY A 150 1.13 11.50 0.31
N LEU A 151 0.00 11.32 1.02
CA LEU A 151 -0.66 12.37 1.80
C LEU A 151 -0.54 12.19 3.32
N THR A 152 0.14 11.13 3.76
CA THR A 152 0.29 10.79 5.18
C THR A 152 1.20 11.78 5.89
N ARG A 153 0.85 12.15 7.13
CA ARG A 153 1.64 13.09 7.95
C ARG A 153 1.67 12.70 9.41
N ASP A 154 2.79 13.05 10.04
CA ASP A 154 2.98 13.09 11.50
C ASP A 154 2.29 14.34 12.07
N ILE A 155 1.42 14.14 13.06
CA ILE A 155 0.62 15.19 13.69
C ILE A 155 1.42 16.14 14.59
N TYR A 156 2.65 15.79 14.99
CA TYR A 156 3.47 16.66 15.86
C TYR A 156 4.35 17.64 15.08
N LYS A 157 4.41 17.55 13.74
CA LYS A 157 5.12 18.54 12.92
C LYS A 157 4.33 19.85 12.75
N THR A 158 3.00 19.80 12.88
CA THR A 158 2.09 20.97 12.76
C THR A 158 0.74 20.64 13.39
N ASP A 159 0.21 21.51 14.28
CA ASP A 159 -1.05 21.25 15.02
C ASP A 159 -2.27 20.99 14.12
N TYR A 160 -2.36 21.64 12.95
CA TYR A 160 -3.42 21.41 11.96
C TYR A 160 -2.94 21.69 10.53
N TYR A 161 -3.20 20.78 9.60
CA TYR A 161 -2.90 20.99 8.17
C TYR A 161 -4.01 21.73 7.44
N ARG A 162 -3.66 22.78 6.67
CA ARG A 162 -4.64 23.71 6.06
C ARG A 162 -4.69 23.80 4.52
N LYS A 163 -3.93 23.03 3.73
CA LYS A 163 -3.89 23.25 2.26
C LYS A 163 -3.56 22.02 1.41
N GLY A 164 -4.51 21.45 0.66
CA GLY A 164 -4.23 20.46 -0.38
C GLY A 164 -5.51 19.85 -0.97
N LEU A 165 -5.41 19.27 -2.17
CA LEU A 165 -6.48 18.46 -2.77
C LEU A 165 -6.66 17.19 -1.91
N LEU A 166 -7.85 17.04 -1.34
CA LEU A 166 -8.23 15.87 -0.54
C LEU A 166 -9.39 15.13 -1.21
N PRO A 167 -9.52 13.82 -0.99
CA PRO A 167 -10.61 13.03 -1.56
C PRO A 167 -11.95 13.39 -0.91
N VAL A 168 -12.67 14.38 -1.48
CA VAL A 168 -13.89 14.97 -0.87
C VAL A 168 -14.91 13.93 -0.40
N ARG A 169 -15.13 12.85 -1.17
CA ARG A 169 -16.08 11.77 -0.82
C ARG A 169 -15.63 10.87 0.34
N TRP A 170 -14.36 10.94 0.74
CA TRP A 170 -13.74 10.20 1.85
C TRP A 170 -13.29 11.12 2.98
N LYS A 171 -13.56 12.43 2.88
CA LYS A 171 -13.16 13.40 3.89
C LYS A 171 -14.23 13.50 4.98
N ALA A 172 -13.78 13.59 6.22
CA ALA A 172 -14.65 13.98 7.31
C ALA A 172 -15.10 15.46 7.15
N PRO A 173 -16.26 15.86 7.70
CA PRO A 173 -16.81 17.21 7.52
C PRO A 173 -15.94 18.35 8.07
N GLU A 174 -15.19 18.11 9.15
CA GLU A 174 -14.23 19.05 9.76
C GLU A 174 -13.05 19.43 8.84
#